data_AF-A0A3C0EDU4-F1
#
_entry.id   AF-A0A3C0EDU4-F1
#
_cell.length_a   1.000
_cell.length_b   1.000
_cell.length_c   1.000
_cell.angle_alpha   90.00
_cell.angle_beta   90.00
_cell.angle_gamma   90.00
#
_symmetry.space_group_name_H-M   'P 1'
#
loop_
_entity.id
_entity.type
_entity.pdbx_description
1 polymer ?
#
loop_
_entity_poly.entity_id
_entity_poly.type
_entity_poly.pdbx_seq_one_letter_code
_entity_poly.pdbx_strand_id
1 'polypeptide(L)'
;MVTGKPGLKKLVYAFSEGDASLTDLLGGKGSNLCEMFRLGLPVPPGFVISTETCLEYFNLGNRLPDGLTDSIRGSVGQIEEAMGRKFGSLERPLLVSVRSGARVSMPGMMETVLNLGLNDEIVAGLIKKSGDERFCYDVYRRFVQMYGDVVMGLRPKDKEIDPFEHLLETKKEKHGVEIDSDLPATALKELVAEFKAVIKKRLKRSFPENPKEQLYGSIGAVFSSWQGDRAIRYREIESIPHNWGTAVNVQSMVYGNMGEESGTGVAFTRNPSTGENTFYGEFLVNAQGEDVVAGIRTPQPVAEMPDWKTDSMRDLGEQVYQQLLEIKGILEDHYRDMQDIEFTV
;
A
#
# COMPACT_ATOMS: atom_id res chain seq x y z
N MET A 1 46.28 -10.26 -4.48
CA MET A 1 45.58 -9.06 -4.00
C MET A 1 44.33 -9.51 -3.25
N VAL A 2 44.18 -8.98 -2.03
CA VAL A 2 43.17 -9.22 -0.99
C VAL A 2 41.95 -10.07 -1.39
N THR A 3 41.96 -11.34 -0.98
CA THR A 3 40.76 -12.17 -0.79
C THR A 3 40.06 -11.72 0.50
N GLY A 4 39.26 -10.66 0.41
CA GLY A 4 38.32 -10.30 1.48
C GLY A 4 37.06 -11.13 1.34
N LYS A 5 36.55 -11.69 2.45
CA LYS A 5 35.17 -12.17 2.51
C LYS A 5 34.25 -11.05 1.97
N PRO A 6 33.31 -11.34 1.05
CA PRO A 6 32.31 -10.34 0.69
C PRO A 6 31.61 -9.92 1.99
N GLY A 7 31.68 -8.63 2.33
CA GLY A 7 30.92 -8.10 3.45
C GLY A 7 29.46 -8.46 3.24
N LEU A 8 28.78 -8.96 4.27
CA LEU A 8 27.35 -9.30 4.18
C LEU A 8 26.59 -8.06 3.71
N LYS A 9 26.07 -8.14 2.50
CA LYS A 9 25.29 -7.08 1.88
C LYS A 9 23.96 -6.96 2.65
N LYS A 10 23.65 -5.77 3.14
CA LYS A 10 22.39 -5.54 3.87
C LYS A 10 21.23 -5.51 2.89
N LEU A 11 20.23 -6.36 3.14
CA LEU A 11 19.09 -6.60 2.24
C LEU A 11 17.87 -5.71 2.56
N VAL A 12 17.67 -5.43 3.84
CA VAL A 12 16.50 -4.72 4.37
C VAL A 12 16.96 -3.53 5.19
N TYR A 13 16.30 -2.38 5.01
CA TYR A 13 16.61 -1.10 5.65
C TYR A 13 15.35 -0.58 6.33
N ALA A 14 15.36 -0.38 7.64
CA ALA A 14 14.29 0.35 8.31
C ALA A 14 14.25 1.79 7.81
N PHE A 15 13.10 2.47 7.91
CA PHE A 15 13.00 3.88 7.46
C PHE A 15 13.99 4.81 8.16
N SER A 16 14.41 4.48 9.39
CA SER A 16 15.44 5.23 10.13
C SER A 16 16.87 5.04 9.58
N GLU A 17 17.10 4.08 8.69
CA GLU A 17 18.42 3.65 8.22
C GLU A 17 18.75 4.12 6.79
N GLY A 18 17.84 4.85 6.14
CA GLY A 18 18.05 5.42 4.81
C GLY A 18 17.72 6.91 4.74
N ASP A 19 17.92 7.51 3.58
CA ASP A 19 17.62 8.92 3.29
C ASP A 19 17.42 9.11 1.77
N ALA A 20 17.09 10.32 1.34
CA ALA A 20 16.83 10.66 -0.07
C ALA A 20 18.04 10.36 -0.99
N SER A 21 19.27 10.33 -0.46
CA SER A 21 20.47 10.07 -1.26
C SER A 21 20.59 8.60 -1.70
N LEU A 22 19.88 7.69 -1.03
CA LEU A 22 19.89 6.25 -1.33
C LEU A 22 18.83 5.84 -2.36
N THR A 23 18.35 6.76 -3.20
CA THR A 23 17.35 6.50 -4.26
C THR A 23 17.72 5.30 -5.14
N ASP A 24 19.00 5.12 -5.49
CA ASP A 24 19.46 4.00 -6.31
C ASP A 24 19.25 2.63 -5.64
N LEU A 25 19.34 2.60 -4.32
CA LEU A 25 19.30 1.39 -3.50
C LEU A 25 17.89 1.10 -2.97
N LEU A 26 17.15 2.14 -2.56
CA LEU A 26 15.86 2.05 -1.89
C LEU A 26 14.68 2.42 -2.81
N GLY A 27 14.96 2.83 -4.04
CA GLY A 27 13.96 3.40 -4.94
C GLY A 27 13.53 4.80 -4.51
N GLY A 28 12.83 5.52 -5.38
CA GLY A 28 12.34 6.87 -5.08
C GLY A 28 11.34 6.88 -3.92
N LYS A 29 10.38 5.94 -3.92
CA LYS A 29 9.39 5.84 -2.83
C LYS A 29 10.04 5.47 -1.49
N GLY A 30 10.95 4.50 -1.48
CA GLY A 30 11.58 4.04 -0.25
C GLY A 30 12.53 5.07 0.35
N SER A 31 13.36 5.70 -0.48
CA SER A 31 14.25 6.79 -0.04
C SER A 31 13.49 8.00 0.50
N ASN A 32 12.40 8.42 -0.16
CA ASN A 32 11.55 9.51 0.34
C ASN A 32 10.82 9.14 1.64
N LEU A 33 10.36 7.89 1.81
CA LEU A 33 9.79 7.42 3.09
C LEU A 33 10.82 7.48 4.21
N CYS A 34 12.05 7.07 3.95
CA CYS A 34 13.15 7.17 4.91
C CYS A 34 13.46 8.64 5.25
N GLU A 35 13.53 9.51 4.25
CA GLU A 35 13.79 10.94 4.46
C GLU A 35 12.69 11.60 5.30
N MET A 36 11.42 11.39 4.95
CA MET A 36 10.29 11.92 5.70
C MET A 36 10.27 11.40 7.15
N PHE A 37 10.59 10.13 7.36
CA PHE A 37 10.72 9.55 8.71
C PHE A 37 11.84 10.23 9.51
N ARG A 38 12.98 10.54 8.89
CA ARG A 38 14.10 11.26 9.53
C ARG A 38 13.80 12.73 9.81
N LEU A 39 12.97 13.36 8.99
CA LEU A 39 12.46 14.72 9.21
C LEU A 39 11.43 14.78 10.35
N GLY A 40 11.06 13.63 10.93
CA GLY A 40 10.09 13.56 12.03
C GLY A 40 8.65 13.73 11.58
N LEU A 41 8.37 13.57 10.28
CA LEU A 41 7.00 13.59 9.76
C LEU A 41 6.24 12.33 10.21
N PRO A 42 4.90 12.38 10.29
CA PRO A 42 4.08 11.26 10.78
C PRO A 42 3.96 10.13 9.75
N VAL A 43 5.10 9.52 9.39
CA VAL A 43 5.18 8.39 8.47
C VAL A 43 4.93 7.09 9.24
N PRO A 44 3.92 6.28 8.86
CA PRO A 44 3.72 4.97 9.48
C PRO A 44 4.98 4.10 9.39
N PRO A 45 5.40 3.42 10.46
CA PRO A 45 6.66 2.69 10.49
C PRO A 45 6.73 1.57 9.44
N GLY A 46 7.92 1.36 8.91
CA GLY A 46 8.15 0.42 7.83
C GLY A 46 9.63 0.19 7.53
N PHE A 47 9.87 -0.58 6.50
CA PHE A 47 11.20 -0.89 5.97
C PHE A 47 11.16 -1.04 4.45
N VAL A 48 12.35 -0.98 3.85
CA VAL A 48 12.58 -1.11 2.42
C VAL A 48 13.49 -2.31 2.17
N ILE A 49 13.10 -3.19 1.27
CA ILE A 49 13.94 -4.25 0.70
C ILE A 49 14.60 -3.68 -0.55
N SER A 50 15.92 -3.74 -0.62
CA SER A 50 16.68 -2.99 -1.63
C SER A 50 16.47 -3.47 -3.08
N THR A 51 16.70 -2.56 -4.03
CA THR A 51 16.75 -2.86 -5.48
C THR A 51 17.77 -3.96 -5.79
N GLU A 52 18.88 -4.00 -5.07
CA GLU A 52 19.91 -5.01 -5.25
C GLU A 52 19.44 -6.42 -4.82
N THR A 53 18.57 -6.49 -3.80
CA THR A 53 17.92 -7.75 -3.39
C THR A 53 17.00 -8.27 -4.49
N CYS A 54 16.33 -7.37 -5.22
CA CYS A 54 15.54 -7.73 -6.40
C CYS A 54 16.41 -8.35 -7.51
N LEU A 55 17.59 -7.79 -7.78
CA LEU A 55 18.51 -8.36 -8.76
C LEU A 55 19.03 -9.73 -8.32
N GLU A 56 19.33 -9.91 -7.04
CA GLU A 56 19.73 -11.19 -6.48
C GLU A 56 18.60 -12.23 -6.57
N TYR A 57 17.35 -11.84 -6.31
CA TYR A 57 16.17 -12.69 -6.51
C TYR A 57 16.10 -13.24 -7.94
N PHE A 58 16.36 -12.41 -8.96
CA PHE A 58 16.41 -12.85 -10.35
C PHE A 58 17.60 -13.76 -10.65
N ASN A 59 18.79 -13.42 -10.14
CA ASN A 59 20.00 -14.24 -10.31
C ASN A 59 19.86 -15.64 -9.70
N LEU A 60 19.03 -15.77 -8.65
CA LEU A 60 18.71 -17.05 -8.00
C LEU A 60 17.55 -17.80 -8.66
N GLY A 61 17.05 -17.34 -9.82
CA GLY A 61 15.96 -17.96 -10.55
C GLY A 61 14.60 -17.74 -9.90
N ASN A 62 14.31 -16.48 -9.52
CA ASN A 62 13.09 -16.06 -8.84
C ASN A 62 12.92 -16.71 -7.46
N ARG A 63 14.01 -16.81 -6.69
CA ARG A 63 14.01 -17.30 -5.32
C ARG A 63 14.49 -16.21 -4.38
N LEU A 64 13.84 -16.10 -3.22
CA LEU A 64 14.25 -15.14 -2.19
C LEU A 64 15.68 -15.46 -1.73
N PRO A 65 16.59 -14.47 -1.65
CA PRO A 65 17.95 -14.66 -1.16
C PRO A 65 18.01 -15.23 0.26
N ASP A 66 19.08 -15.96 0.56
CA ASP A 66 19.36 -16.49 1.90
C ASP A 66 19.48 -15.33 2.91
N GLY A 67 18.91 -15.50 4.10
CA GLY A 67 18.92 -14.47 5.16
C GLY A 67 17.93 -13.32 4.97
N LEU A 68 17.27 -13.20 3.81
CA LEU A 68 16.24 -12.17 3.60
C LEU A 68 15.05 -12.37 4.55
N THR A 69 14.57 -13.61 4.72
CA THR A 69 13.42 -13.92 5.58
C THR A 69 13.69 -13.59 7.06
N ASP A 70 14.91 -13.83 7.55
CA ASP A 70 15.32 -13.43 8.90
C ASP A 70 15.41 -11.91 9.05
N SER A 71 15.92 -11.21 8.04
CA SER A 71 15.99 -9.74 8.01
C SER A 71 14.59 -9.10 8.01
N ILE A 72 13.67 -9.66 7.23
CA ILE A 72 12.25 -9.27 7.20
C ILE A 72 11.63 -9.50 8.59
N ARG A 73 11.84 -10.67 9.20
CA ARG A 73 11.30 -10.97 10.54
C ARG A 73 11.79 -9.97 11.58
N GLY A 74 13.08 -9.61 11.56
CA GLY A 74 13.64 -8.60 12.45
C GLY A 74 12.98 -7.23 12.25
N SER A 75 12.81 -6.81 10.99
CA SER A 75 12.22 -5.51 10.64
C SER A 75 10.72 -5.44 10.95
N VAL A 76 9.98 -6.54 10.74
CA VAL A 76 8.59 -6.65 11.19
C VAL A 76 8.51 -6.51 12.71
N GLY A 77 9.42 -7.13 13.47
CA GLY A 77 9.47 -6.98 14.93
C GLY A 77 9.64 -5.53 15.40
N GLN A 78 10.39 -4.71 14.65
CA GLN A 78 10.51 -3.27 14.95
C GLN A 78 9.19 -2.51 14.70
N ILE A 79 8.46 -2.85 13.64
CA ILE A 79 7.11 -2.30 13.39
C ILE A 79 6.16 -2.73 14.50
N GLU A 80 6.23 -3.99 14.93
CA GLU A 80 5.39 -4.53 16.01
C GLU A 80 5.60 -3.76 17.32
N GLU A 81 6.85 -3.49 17.68
CA GLU A 81 7.23 -2.69 18.85
C GLU A 81 6.70 -1.26 18.75
N ALA A 82 6.97 -0.57 17.63
CA ALA A 82 6.54 0.81 17.41
C ALA A 82 5.02 0.98 17.44
N MET A 83 4.27 0.03 16.88
CA MET A 83 2.81 0.09 16.80
C MET A 83 2.09 -0.51 18.01
N GLY A 84 2.82 -1.23 18.89
CA GLY A 84 2.22 -2.04 19.95
C GLY A 84 1.22 -3.05 19.39
N ARG A 85 1.49 -3.64 18.24
CA ARG A 85 0.63 -4.63 17.55
C ARG A 85 1.51 -5.78 17.08
N LYS A 86 0.93 -6.93 16.76
CA LYS A 86 1.70 -8.11 16.35
C LYS A 86 1.18 -8.70 15.05
N PHE A 87 2.07 -8.97 14.12
CA PHE A 87 1.77 -9.52 12.80
C PHE A 87 1.26 -10.96 12.96
N GLY A 88 0.04 -11.19 12.49
CA GLY A 88 -0.67 -12.45 12.70
C GLY A 88 -1.31 -12.65 14.07
N SER A 89 -1.41 -11.60 14.91
CA SER A 89 -2.12 -11.69 16.19
C SER A 89 -3.64 -11.61 16.01
N LEU A 90 -4.37 -12.45 16.75
CA LEU A 90 -5.84 -12.42 16.81
C LEU A 90 -6.40 -11.32 17.73
N GLU A 91 -5.58 -10.75 18.62
CA GLU A 91 -6.02 -9.75 19.61
C GLU A 91 -5.59 -8.33 19.23
N ARG A 92 -4.33 -8.18 18.79
CA ARG A 92 -3.76 -6.89 18.40
C ARG A 92 -3.13 -7.01 17.01
N PRO A 93 -3.92 -7.24 15.96
CA PRO A 93 -3.38 -7.47 14.62
C PRO A 93 -2.60 -6.27 14.11
N LEU A 94 -1.38 -6.54 13.62
CA LEU A 94 -0.65 -5.66 12.72
C LEU A 94 -0.94 -6.09 11.28
N LEU A 95 -1.39 -5.16 10.47
CA LEU A 95 -1.55 -5.32 9.02
C LEU A 95 -0.54 -4.40 8.32
N VAL A 96 -0.04 -4.84 7.17
CA VAL A 96 0.97 -4.09 6.41
C VAL A 96 0.55 -3.90 4.96
N SER A 97 1.08 -2.87 4.32
CA SER A 97 1.10 -2.74 2.87
C SER A 97 2.46 -3.21 2.32
N VAL A 98 2.45 -3.71 1.09
CA VAL A 98 3.65 -4.06 0.32
C VAL A 98 3.57 -3.29 -0.99
N ARG A 99 4.43 -2.29 -1.16
CA ARG A 99 4.41 -1.35 -2.29
C ARG A 99 5.74 -1.39 -3.02
N SER A 100 5.70 -1.54 -4.33
CA SER A 100 6.87 -1.37 -5.20
C SER A 100 7.46 0.04 -5.14
N GLY A 101 8.75 0.17 -5.44
CA GLY A 101 9.44 1.45 -5.56
C GLY A 101 10.68 1.32 -6.43
N ALA A 102 10.58 1.65 -7.71
CA ALA A 102 11.76 1.76 -8.58
C ALA A 102 12.51 3.08 -8.32
N ARG A 103 13.72 3.20 -8.89
CA ARG A 103 14.54 4.42 -8.79
C ARG A 103 13.84 5.64 -9.39
N VAL A 104 13.12 5.42 -10.48
CA VAL A 104 12.27 6.41 -11.15
C VAL A 104 10.82 6.00 -11.01
N SER A 105 9.92 6.97 -11.01
CA SER A 105 8.49 6.71 -10.93
C SER A 105 8.02 5.93 -12.17
N MET A 106 7.22 4.89 -11.96
CA MET A 106 6.60 4.10 -13.03
C MET A 106 5.10 3.94 -12.72
N PRO A 107 4.28 5.00 -12.91
CA PRO A 107 2.87 5.01 -12.51
C PRO A 107 2.07 3.90 -13.18
N GLY A 108 1.30 3.13 -12.39
CA GLY A 108 0.43 2.05 -12.89
C GLY A 108 1.16 0.82 -13.43
N MET A 109 2.50 0.77 -13.38
CA MET A 109 3.29 -0.34 -13.92
C MET A 109 3.67 -1.39 -12.88
N MET A 110 3.62 -1.02 -11.61
CA MET A 110 4.18 -1.82 -10.52
C MET A 110 3.12 -2.14 -9.48
N GLU A 111 3.26 -3.31 -8.85
CA GLU A 111 2.21 -3.85 -8.00
C GLU A 111 2.22 -3.26 -6.58
N THR A 112 1.04 -3.26 -5.96
CA THR A 112 0.81 -2.93 -4.55
C THR A 112 -0.15 -3.94 -3.95
N VAL A 113 0.08 -4.32 -2.69
CA VAL A 113 -0.84 -5.15 -1.91
C VAL A 113 -1.10 -4.45 -0.59
N LEU A 114 -2.35 -4.09 -0.31
CA LEU A 114 -2.77 -3.50 0.97
C LEU A 114 -3.33 -4.58 1.90
N ASN A 115 -3.51 -4.23 3.18
CA ASN A 115 -4.23 -5.04 4.16
C ASN A 115 -3.64 -6.45 4.40
N LEU A 116 -2.35 -6.60 4.11
CA LEU A 116 -1.65 -7.87 4.23
C LEU A 116 -1.55 -8.32 5.67
N GLY A 117 -1.89 -9.59 5.90
CA GLY A 117 -1.91 -10.22 7.22
C GLY A 117 -3.31 -10.62 7.66
N LEU A 118 -4.36 -10.28 6.89
CA LEU A 118 -5.73 -10.71 7.18
C LEU A 118 -5.95 -12.18 6.85
N ASN A 119 -6.74 -12.82 7.72
CA ASN A 119 -7.29 -14.16 7.53
C ASN A 119 -8.63 -14.26 8.28
N ASP A 120 -9.32 -15.40 8.18
CA ASP A 120 -10.66 -15.59 8.78
C ASP A 120 -10.66 -15.40 10.31
N GLU A 121 -9.57 -15.71 10.99
CA GLU A 121 -9.45 -15.57 12.45
C GLU A 121 -9.09 -14.14 12.85
N ILE A 122 -8.19 -13.51 12.10
CA ILE A 122 -7.68 -12.16 12.36
C ILE A 122 -8.74 -11.11 12.09
N VAL A 123 -9.58 -11.30 11.05
CA VAL A 123 -10.69 -10.37 10.78
C VAL A 123 -11.68 -10.35 11.95
N ALA A 124 -11.94 -11.51 12.58
CA ALA A 124 -12.78 -11.56 13.78
C ALA A 124 -12.18 -10.79 14.97
N GLY A 125 -10.86 -10.82 15.11
CA GLY A 125 -10.11 -9.99 16.06
C GLY A 125 -10.22 -8.50 15.77
N LEU A 126 -10.11 -8.12 14.50
CA LEU A 126 -10.24 -6.74 14.05
C LEU A 126 -11.65 -6.20 14.32
N ILE A 127 -12.70 -6.99 14.05
CA ILE A 127 -14.10 -6.64 14.32
C ILE A 127 -14.32 -6.33 15.80
N LYS A 128 -13.79 -7.18 16.70
CA LYS A 128 -13.90 -6.95 18.14
C LYS A 128 -13.25 -5.65 18.60
N LYS A 129 -12.22 -5.20 17.89
CA LYS A 129 -11.44 -4.02 18.25
C LYS A 129 -11.99 -2.74 17.63
N SER A 130 -12.41 -2.78 16.37
CA SER A 130 -12.98 -1.62 15.68
C SER A 130 -14.43 -1.37 16.07
N GLY A 131 -15.18 -2.42 16.43
CA GLY A 131 -16.64 -2.34 16.58
C GLY A 131 -17.38 -2.19 15.24
N ASP A 132 -16.68 -2.23 14.11
CA ASP A 132 -17.23 -2.03 12.78
C ASP A 132 -17.00 -3.29 11.92
N GLU A 133 -18.03 -4.13 11.85
CA GLU A 133 -18.02 -5.37 11.06
C GLU A 133 -17.95 -5.10 9.56
N ARG A 134 -18.60 -4.04 9.08
CA ARG A 134 -18.62 -3.67 7.66
C ARG A 134 -17.22 -3.28 7.20
N PHE A 135 -16.56 -2.37 7.93
CA PHE A 135 -15.17 -1.97 7.67
C PHE A 135 -14.24 -3.18 7.58
N CYS A 136 -14.31 -4.11 8.54
CA CYS A 136 -13.40 -5.25 8.57
C CYS A 136 -13.58 -6.17 7.37
N TYR A 137 -14.82 -6.44 6.95
CA TYR A 137 -15.08 -7.25 5.77
C TYR A 137 -14.82 -6.51 4.45
N ASP A 138 -14.96 -5.18 4.39
CA ASP A 138 -14.56 -4.39 3.23
C ASP A 138 -13.02 -4.43 3.03
N VAL A 139 -12.27 -4.21 4.11
CA VAL A 139 -10.81 -4.35 4.10
C VAL A 139 -10.41 -5.78 3.71
N TYR A 140 -11.13 -6.79 4.20
CA TYR A 140 -10.81 -8.18 3.89
C TYR A 140 -11.14 -8.57 2.45
N ARG A 141 -12.30 -8.17 1.89
CA ARG A 141 -12.61 -8.47 0.48
C ARG A 141 -11.64 -7.80 -0.47
N ARG A 142 -11.23 -6.54 -0.18
CA ARG A 142 -10.19 -5.83 -0.93
C ARG A 142 -8.87 -6.59 -0.88
N PHE A 143 -8.47 -7.07 0.31
CA PHE A 143 -7.24 -7.87 0.44
C PHE A 143 -7.30 -9.16 -0.40
N VAL A 144 -8.38 -9.94 -0.32
CA VAL A 144 -8.51 -11.19 -1.06
C VAL A 144 -8.48 -10.94 -2.58
N GLN A 145 -9.15 -9.90 -3.04
CA GLN A 145 -9.14 -9.47 -4.44
C GLN A 145 -7.74 -9.07 -4.89
N MET A 146 -7.11 -8.09 -4.22
CA MET A 146 -5.76 -7.61 -4.55
C MET A 146 -4.73 -8.74 -4.54
N TYR A 147 -4.73 -9.56 -3.50
CA TYR A 147 -3.77 -10.67 -3.39
C TYR A 147 -4.04 -11.75 -4.44
N GLY A 148 -5.31 -12.06 -4.71
CA GLY A 148 -5.72 -12.98 -5.77
C GLY A 148 -5.26 -12.52 -7.15
N ASP A 149 -5.46 -11.24 -7.46
CA ASP A 149 -5.03 -10.59 -8.69
C ASP A 149 -3.49 -10.58 -8.81
N VAL A 150 -2.83 -9.85 -7.91
CA VAL A 150 -1.41 -9.51 -7.97
C VAL A 150 -0.49 -10.69 -7.68
N VAL A 151 -0.77 -11.43 -6.59
CA VAL A 151 0.18 -12.42 -6.05
C VAL A 151 -0.14 -13.81 -6.58
N MET A 152 -1.42 -14.14 -6.73
CA MET A 152 -1.85 -15.44 -7.21
C MET A 152 -2.08 -15.48 -8.73
N GLY A 153 -2.00 -14.33 -9.42
CA GLY A 153 -2.01 -14.25 -10.87
C GLY A 153 -3.38 -14.44 -11.50
N LEU A 154 -4.44 -13.99 -10.81
CA LEU A 154 -5.81 -14.01 -11.34
C LEU A 154 -6.21 -12.77 -12.13
N ARG A 155 -5.25 -11.87 -12.38
CA ARG A 155 -5.45 -10.72 -13.24
C ARG A 155 -6.13 -11.12 -14.55
N PRO A 156 -7.17 -10.40 -14.99
CA PRO A 156 -7.83 -10.71 -16.25
C PRO A 156 -6.83 -10.57 -17.39
N LYS A 157 -6.89 -11.50 -18.34
CA LYS A 157 -6.11 -11.42 -19.58
C LYS A 157 -7.02 -10.98 -20.72
N ASP A 158 -6.51 -10.08 -21.55
CA ASP A 158 -7.17 -9.58 -22.75
C ASP A 158 -8.57 -8.99 -22.47
N LYS A 159 -9.63 -9.64 -22.99
CA LYS A 159 -11.04 -9.22 -22.86
C LYS A 159 -11.80 -9.97 -21.77
N GLU A 160 -11.10 -10.71 -20.92
CA GLU A 160 -11.75 -11.41 -19.82
C GLU A 160 -12.33 -10.42 -18.81
N ILE A 161 -13.54 -10.69 -18.34
CA ILE A 161 -14.15 -9.94 -17.24
C ILE A 161 -13.43 -10.32 -15.94
N ASP A 162 -13.07 -9.31 -15.14
CA ASP A 162 -12.50 -9.57 -13.83
C ASP A 162 -13.44 -10.39 -12.97
N PRO A 163 -13.02 -11.58 -12.51
CA PRO A 163 -13.92 -12.46 -11.77
C PRO A 163 -14.30 -11.89 -10.39
N PHE A 164 -13.48 -11.01 -9.80
CA PHE A 164 -13.78 -10.34 -8.54
C PHE A 164 -14.76 -9.19 -8.77
N GLU A 165 -14.53 -8.35 -9.79
CA GLU A 165 -15.48 -7.27 -10.15
C GLU A 165 -16.84 -7.82 -10.56
N HIS A 166 -16.87 -8.90 -11.35
CA HIS A 166 -18.12 -9.53 -11.74
C HIS A 166 -18.94 -10.00 -10.53
N LEU A 167 -18.29 -10.58 -9.52
CA LEU A 167 -18.95 -11.00 -8.29
C LEU A 167 -19.41 -9.80 -7.45
N LEU A 168 -18.62 -8.74 -7.37
CA LEU A 168 -18.96 -7.52 -6.67
C LEU A 168 -20.19 -6.84 -7.29
N GLU A 169 -20.21 -6.65 -8.60
CA GLU A 169 -21.35 -6.10 -9.34
C GLU A 169 -22.61 -6.97 -9.16
N THR A 170 -22.48 -8.29 -9.29
CA THR A 170 -23.60 -9.22 -9.03
C THR A 170 -24.14 -9.07 -7.61
N LYS A 171 -23.25 -8.83 -6.62
CA LYS A 171 -23.66 -8.63 -5.23
C LYS A 171 -24.38 -7.29 -5.05
N LYS A 172 -23.92 -6.22 -5.70
CA LYS A 172 -24.57 -4.91 -5.71
C LYS A 172 -25.96 -4.96 -6.33
N GLU A 173 -26.10 -5.57 -7.51
CA GLU A 173 -27.40 -5.79 -8.17
C GLU A 173 -28.38 -6.54 -7.26
N LYS A 174 -27.91 -7.61 -6.58
CA LYS A 174 -28.74 -8.40 -5.65
C LYS A 174 -29.23 -7.59 -4.45
N HIS A 175 -28.47 -6.59 -4.02
CA HIS A 175 -28.82 -5.72 -2.88
C HIS A 175 -29.49 -4.40 -3.31
N GLY A 176 -29.60 -4.14 -4.62
CA GLY A 176 -30.20 -2.91 -5.15
C GLY A 176 -29.40 -1.66 -4.81
N VAL A 177 -28.07 -1.76 -4.75
CA VAL A 177 -27.16 -0.64 -4.46
C VAL A 177 -26.27 -0.37 -5.67
N GLU A 178 -25.89 0.89 -5.87
CA GLU A 178 -25.03 1.30 -7.00
C GLU A 178 -23.55 1.38 -6.60
N ILE A 179 -23.28 1.75 -5.35
CA ILE A 179 -21.93 1.98 -4.82
C ILE A 179 -21.55 0.93 -3.78
N ASP A 180 -20.27 0.52 -3.79
CA ASP A 180 -19.71 -0.49 -2.89
C ASP A 180 -19.88 -0.14 -1.41
N SER A 181 -19.91 1.15 -1.08
CA SER A 181 -20.05 1.64 0.29
C SER A 181 -21.35 1.18 0.95
N ASP A 182 -22.40 0.99 0.14
CA ASP A 182 -23.75 0.69 0.59
C ASP A 182 -23.98 -0.81 0.80
N LEU A 183 -23.00 -1.65 0.46
CA LEU A 183 -23.07 -3.09 0.74
C LEU A 183 -23.03 -3.35 2.26
N PRO A 184 -23.98 -4.11 2.82
CA PRO A 184 -23.97 -4.43 4.24
C PRO A 184 -22.86 -5.41 4.59
N ALA A 185 -22.45 -5.44 5.86
CA ALA A 185 -21.40 -6.34 6.36
C ALA A 185 -21.64 -7.82 5.99
N THR A 186 -22.89 -8.28 6.01
CA THR A 186 -23.28 -9.64 5.63
C THR A 186 -22.96 -9.94 4.16
N ALA A 187 -23.21 -8.99 3.25
CA ALA A 187 -22.89 -9.13 1.83
C ALA A 187 -21.38 -9.15 1.59
N LEU A 188 -20.63 -8.30 2.30
CA LEU A 188 -19.16 -8.26 2.22
C LEU A 188 -18.53 -9.56 2.73
N LYS A 189 -19.06 -10.13 3.81
CA LYS A 189 -18.66 -11.44 4.33
C LYS A 189 -18.91 -12.57 3.33
N GLU A 190 -20.06 -12.57 2.66
CA GLU A 190 -20.33 -13.50 1.55
C GLU A 190 -19.34 -13.33 0.40
N LEU A 191 -19.05 -12.08 0.01
CA LEU A 191 -18.09 -11.77 -1.05
C LEU A 191 -16.69 -12.32 -0.76
N VAL A 192 -16.20 -12.20 0.48
CA VAL A 192 -14.91 -12.80 0.86
C VAL A 192 -14.90 -14.30 0.57
N ALA A 193 -15.97 -15.02 0.96
CA ALA A 193 -16.06 -16.46 0.73
C ALA A 193 -16.14 -16.80 -0.76
N GLU A 194 -16.91 -16.02 -1.53
CA GLU A 194 -17.05 -16.17 -2.98
C GLU A 194 -15.71 -15.90 -3.72
N PHE A 195 -14.97 -14.88 -3.31
CA PHE A 195 -13.64 -14.55 -3.83
C PHE A 195 -12.66 -15.69 -3.58
N LYS A 196 -12.58 -16.20 -2.34
CA LYS A 196 -11.75 -17.37 -2.02
C LYS A 196 -12.17 -18.62 -2.81
N ALA A 197 -13.47 -18.82 -3.04
CA ALA A 197 -13.97 -19.95 -3.82
C ALA A 197 -13.58 -19.84 -5.30
N VAL A 198 -13.62 -18.64 -5.89
CA VAL A 198 -13.12 -18.38 -7.25
C VAL A 198 -11.63 -18.66 -7.35
N ILE A 199 -10.83 -18.19 -6.38
CA ILE A 199 -9.39 -18.47 -6.31
C ILE A 199 -9.13 -19.98 -6.34
N LYS A 200 -9.81 -20.73 -5.46
CA LYS A 200 -9.69 -22.18 -5.39
C LYS A 200 -10.14 -22.88 -6.67
N LYS A 201 -11.22 -22.40 -7.29
CA LYS A 201 -11.77 -22.97 -8.53
C LYS A 201 -10.81 -22.81 -9.71
N ARG A 202 -10.25 -21.60 -9.89
CA ARG A 202 -9.39 -21.25 -11.02
C ARG A 202 -7.96 -21.78 -10.85
N LEU A 203 -7.37 -21.62 -9.67
CA LEU A 203 -5.95 -21.97 -9.44
C LEU A 203 -5.73 -23.36 -8.85
N LYS A 204 -6.80 -24.05 -8.41
CA LYS A 204 -6.72 -25.31 -7.65
C LYS A 204 -5.89 -25.20 -6.37
N ARG A 205 -5.74 -23.98 -5.84
CA ARG A 205 -5.02 -23.66 -4.61
C ARG A 205 -5.89 -22.75 -3.75
N SER A 206 -5.90 -22.98 -2.45
CA SER A 206 -6.65 -22.14 -1.51
C SER A 206 -5.94 -20.80 -1.31
N PHE A 207 -6.70 -19.79 -0.89
CA PHE A 207 -6.14 -18.53 -0.40
C PHE A 207 -5.20 -18.81 0.80
N PRO A 208 -4.01 -18.20 0.87
CA PRO A 208 -3.09 -18.42 1.98
C PRO A 208 -3.62 -17.74 3.24
N GLU A 209 -3.87 -18.52 4.30
CA GLU A 209 -4.31 -18.00 5.60
C GLU A 209 -3.14 -17.64 6.52
N ASN A 210 -1.90 -18.03 6.18
CA ASN A 210 -0.70 -17.73 6.96
C ASN A 210 -0.15 -16.34 6.59
N PRO A 211 -0.11 -15.37 7.52
CA PRO A 211 0.39 -14.02 7.24
C PRO A 211 1.83 -13.97 6.71
N LYS A 212 2.70 -14.88 7.14
CA LYS A 212 4.09 -14.93 6.68
C LYS A 212 4.18 -15.38 5.22
N GLU A 213 3.37 -16.37 4.84
CA GLU A 213 3.29 -16.82 3.45
C GLU A 213 2.72 -15.70 2.55
N GLN A 214 1.72 -14.97 3.03
CA GLN A 214 1.19 -13.78 2.35
C GLN A 214 2.29 -12.74 2.13
N LEU A 215 3.09 -12.44 3.15
CA LEU A 215 4.16 -11.44 3.07
C LEU A 215 5.23 -11.82 2.05
N TYR A 216 5.74 -13.05 2.13
CA TYR A 216 6.77 -13.52 1.21
C TYR A 216 6.25 -13.67 -0.23
N GLY A 217 5.00 -14.11 -0.39
CA GLY A 217 4.32 -14.13 -1.70
C GLY A 217 4.23 -12.73 -2.31
N SER A 218 3.83 -11.74 -1.53
CA SER A 218 3.70 -10.36 -1.99
C SER A 218 5.04 -9.73 -2.36
N ILE A 219 6.10 -9.99 -1.59
CA ILE A 219 7.46 -9.54 -1.92
C ILE A 219 7.94 -10.15 -3.24
N GLY A 220 7.74 -11.47 -3.41
CA GLY A 220 8.06 -12.17 -4.65
C GLY A 220 7.27 -11.65 -5.85
N ALA A 221 5.98 -11.33 -5.67
CA ALA A 221 5.14 -10.74 -6.70
C ALA A 221 5.61 -9.34 -7.10
N VAL A 222 5.95 -8.48 -6.13
CA VAL A 222 6.52 -7.16 -6.42
C VAL A 222 7.84 -7.27 -7.18
N PHE A 223 8.77 -8.13 -6.74
CA PHE A 223 10.00 -8.35 -7.52
C PHE A 223 9.69 -8.81 -8.94
N SER A 224 8.83 -9.83 -9.07
CA SER A 224 8.48 -10.40 -10.38
C SER A 224 7.77 -9.39 -11.30
N SER A 225 7.03 -8.42 -10.74
CA SER A 225 6.39 -7.35 -11.51
C SER A 225 7.39 -6.48 -12.29
N TRP A 226 8.64 -6.40 -11.84
CA TRP A 226 9.71 -5.74 -12.60
C TRP A 226 9.91 -6.38 -13.98
N GLN A 227 9.71 -7.70 -14.12
CA GLN A 227 9.81 -8.41 -15.39
C GLN A 227 8.45 -8.63 -16.07
N GLY A 228 7.38 -7.96 -15.60
CA GLY A 228 6.08 -8.01 -16.26
C GLY A 228 6.10 -7.29 -17.61
N ASP A 229 5.32 -7.78 -18.57
CA ASP A 229 5.30 -7.27 -19.96
C ASP A 229 5.06 -5.75 -20.03
N ARG A 230 4.13 -5.25 -19.20
CA ARG A 230 3.84 -3.80 -19.10
C ARG A 230 5.04 -3.01 -18.59
N ALA A 231 5.72 -3.51 -17.55
CA ALA A 231 6.89 -2.86 -16.96
C ALA A 231 8.08 -2.89 -17.93
N ILE A 232 8.31 -4.01 -18.62
CA ILE A 232 9.33 -4.11 -19.68
C ILE A 232 9.06 -3.08 -20.76
N ARG A 233 7.84 -3.04 -21.29
CA ARG A 233 7.50 -2.14 -22.39
C ARG A 233 7.62 -0.67 -21.99
N TYR A 234 7.18 -0.32 -20.78
CA TYR A 234 7.33 1.03 -20.25
C TYR A 234 8.81 1.43 -20.17
N ARG A 235 9.68 0.55 -19.67
CA ARG A 235 11.12 0.83 -19.59
C ARG A 235 11.78 1.00 -20.96
N GLU A 236 11.36 0.26 -21.97
CA GLU A 236 11.85 0.43 -23.34
C GLU A 236 11.49 1.81 -23.90
N ILE A 237 10.28 2.30 -23.62
CA ILE A 237 9.79 3.61 -24.08
C ILE A 237 10.52 4.74 -23.36
N GLU A 238 10.61 4.65 -22.04
CA GLU A 238 11.23 5.68 -21.18
C GLU A 238 12.76 5.53 -21.07
N SER A 239 13.37 4.60 -21.81
CA SER A 239 14.81 4.32 -21.80
C SER A 239 15.38 4.00 -20.39
N ILE A 240 14.60 3.28 -19.58
CA ILE A 240 14.98 2.89 -18.20
C ILE A 240 15.77 1.56 -18.24
N PRO A 241 16.99 1.50 -17.68
CA PRO A 241 17.79 0.28 -17.66
C PRO A 241 17.11 -0.89 -16.89
N HIS A 242 17.13 -2.08 -17.50
CA HIS A 242 16.52 -3.28 -16.91
C HIS A 242 17.26 -3.80 -15.66
N ASN A 243 18.53 -3.44 -15.51
CA ASN A 243 19.38 -3.87 -14.39
C ASN A 243 19.22 -3.00 -13.14
N TRP A 244 18.27 -2.06 -13.10
CA TRP A 244 18.01 -1.25 -11.91
C TRP A 244 17.23 -2.01 -10.83
N GLY A 245 16.36 -2.94 -11.22
CA GLY A 245 15.46 -3.64 -10.30
C GLY A 245 14.43 -2.71 -9.64
N THR A 246 13.68 -3.25 -8.69
CA THR A 246 12.71 -2.48 -7.88
C THR A 246 12.91 -2.77 -6.40
N ALA A 247 12.73 -1.76 -5.55
CA ALA A 247 12.66 -1.95 -4.12
C ALA A 247 11.25 -2.36 -3.69
N VAL A 248 11.14 -2.93 -2.49
CA VAL A 248 9.86 -3.28 -1.86
C VAL A 248 9.73 -2.54 -0.55
N ASN A 249 8.72 -1.70 -0.44
CA ASN A 249 8.38 -0.97 0.77
C ASN A 249 7.33 -1.78 1.53
N VAL A 250 7.64 -2.15 2.78
CA VAL A 250 6.69 -2.78 3.68
C VAL A 250 6.39 -1.81 4.81
N GLN A 251 5.13 -1.43 4.96
CA GLN A 251 4.73 -0.34 5.87
C GLN A 251 3.48 -0.72 6.65
N SER A 252 3.38 -0.35 7.92
CA SER A 252 2.17 -0.56 8.72
C SER A 252 0.95 0.13 8.09
N MET A 253 -0.19 -0.55 8.04
CA MET A 253 -1.43 0.03 7.53
C MET A 253 -1.96 1.14 8.44
N VAL A 254 -2.43 2.21 7.80
CA VAL A 254 -3.36 3.22 8.33
C VAL A 254 -4.62 3.21 7.46
N TYR A 255 -5.75 3.68 8.00
CA TYR A 255 -7.05 3.48 7.37
C TYR A 255 -7.83 4.78 7.30
N GLY A 256 -8.02 5.29 6.08
CA GLY A 256 -8.90 6.42 5.81
C GLY A 256 -10.39 6.05 5.78
N ASN A 257 -10.72 4.77 5.95
CA ASN A 257 -12.08 4.20 5.83
C ASN A 257 -12.63 3.61 7.14
N MET A 258 -12.17 4.11 8.30
CA MET A 258 -12.67 3.68 9.62
C MET A 258 -13.91 4.46 10.09
N GLY A 259 -14.50 5.31 9.24
CA GLY A 259 -15.66 6.13 9.56
C GLY A 259 -15.50 7.58 9.11
N GLU A 260 -16.40 8.43 9.60
CA GLU A 260 -16.51 9.85 9.21
C GLU A 260 -15.37 10.73 9.74
N GLU A 261 -14.57 10.24 10.70
CA GLU A 261 -13.37 10.92 11.23
C GLU A 261 -12.08 10.48 10.52
N SER A 262 -12.18 9.62 9.50
CA SER A 262 -11.05 9.13 8.73
C SER A 262 -11.13 9.59 7.28
N GLY A 263 -9.99 9.72 6.62
CA GLY A 263 -9.96 10.12 5.22
C GLY A 263 -8.63 9.85 4.54
N THR A 264 -8.58 10.08 3.24
CA THR A 264 -7.36 9.95 2.44
C THR A 264 -7.38 10.94 1.30
N GLY A 265 -6.21 11.40 0.89
CA GLY A 265 -6.10 12.37 -0.20
C GLY A 265 -4.73 12.37 -0.85
N VAL A 266 -4.69 13.06 -1.97
CA VAL A 266 -3.49 13.35 -2.75
C VAL A 266 -3.42 14.86 -2.92
N ALA A 267 -2.27 15.45 -2.65
CA ALA A 267 -2.08 16.89 -2.76
C ALA A 267 -0.71 17.26 -3.32
N PHE A 268 -0.69 18.37 -4.04
CA PHE A 268 0.49 19.06 -4.50
C PHE A 268 0.69 20.30 -3.65
N THR A 269 1.94 20.56 -3.28
CA THR A 269 2.27 21.74 -2.47
C THR A 269 2.01 23.05 -3.24
N ARG A 270 1.99 23.01 -4.57
CA ARG A 270 1.59 24.11 -5.46
C ARG A 270 0.66 23.58 -6.53
N ASN A 271 -0.11 24.47 -7.18
CA ASN A 271 -0.95 24.07 -8.30
C ASN A 271 -0.07 23.56 -9.45
N PRO A 272 -0.17 22.27 -9.84
CA PRO A 272 0.71 21.68 -10.85
C PRO A 272 0.40 22.18 -12.28
N SER A 273 -0.79 22.78 -12.49
CA SER A 273 -1.21 23.31 -13.80
C SER A 273 -0.82 24.78 -14.01
N THR A 274 -0.90 25.61 -12.96
CA THR A 274 -0.65 27.06 -13.07
C THR A 274 0.66 27.51 -12.45
N GLY A 275 1.25 26.70 -11.56
CA GLY A 275 2.42 27.06 -10.76
C GLY A 275 2.13 27.98 -9.57
N GLU A 276 0.86 28.32 -9.32
CA GLU A 276 0.46 29.15 -8.18
C GLU A 276 0.79 28.45 -6.85
N ASN A 277 1.26 29.20 -5.85
CA ASN A 277 1.55 28.67 -4.51
C ASN A 277 0.27 28.48 -3.69
N THR A 278 -0.60 27.60 -4.16
CA THR A 278 -1.82 27.15 -3.48
C THR A 278 -1.71 25.66 -3.20
N PHE A 279 -2.12 25.24 -2.00
CA PHE A 279 -2.17 23.81 -1.68
C PHE A 279 -3.32 23.19 -2.47
N TYR A 280 -2.98 22.31 -3.41
CA TYR A 280 -3.90 21.88 -4.47
C TYR A 280 -4.02 20.36 -4.46
N GLY A 281 -5.22 19.82 -4.51
CA GLY A 281 -5.39 18.38 -4.41
C GLY A 281 -6.81 18.01 -4.03
N GLU A 282 -6.98 16.73 -3.76
CA GLU A 282 -8.27 16.10 -3.56
C GLU A 282 -8.24 15.12 -2.38
N PHE A 283 -9.33 15.04 -1.63
CA PHE A 283 -9.50 14.09 -0.54
C PHE A 283 -10.89 13.47 -0.52
N LEU A 284 -10.99 12.32 0.14
CA LEU A 284 -12.24 11.61 0.39
C LEU A 284 -12.31 11.22 1.87
N VAL A 285 -13.45 11.53 2.49
CA VAL A 285 -13.82 11.04 3.83
C VAL A 285 -14.28 9.59 3.73
N ASN A 286 -13.89 8.78 4.72
CA ASN A 286 -14.27 7.38 4.84
C ASN A 286 -13.92 6.56 3.57
N ALA A 287 -12.66 6.61 3.14
CA ALA A 287 -12.18 6.04 1.88
C ALA A 287 -10.75 5.47 1.99
N GLN A 288 -10.36 4.59 1.06
CA GLN A 288 -8.95 4.21 0.85
C GLN A 288 -8.37 4.93 -0.37
N GLY A 289 -7.04 5.04 -0.46
CA GLY A 289 -6.38 5.80 -1.53
C GLY A 289 -6.76 5.34 -2.95
N GLU A 290 -7.12 4.06 -3.12
CA GLU A 290 -7.66 3.52 -4.37
C GLU A 290 -8.94 4.23 -4.81
N ASP A 291 -9.82 4.60 -3.87
CA ASP A 291 -11.11 5.23 -4.17
C ASP A 291 -10.94 6.67 -4.69
N VAL A 292 -9.86 7.36 -4.28
CA VAL A 292 -9.49 8.69 -4.79
C VAL A 292 -9.06 8.59 -6.25
N VAL A 293 -8.30 7.54 -6.61
CA VAL A 293 -7.77 7.35 -7.97
C VAL A 293 -8.81 6.75 -8.93
N ALA A 294 -9.71 5.90 -8.42
CA ALA A 294 -10.69 5.18 -9.23
C ALA A 294 -11.82 6.08 -9.79
N GLY A 295 -12.05 7.25 -9.20
CA GLY A 295 -13.07 8.20 -9.67
C GLY A 295 -14.52 7.71 -9.48
N ILE A 296 -14.76 6.70 -8.64
CA ILE A 296 -16.10 6.17 -8.33
C ILE A 296 -16.88 7.14 -7.45
N ARG A 297 -16.18 7.82 -6.52
CA ARG A 297 -16.73 8.88 -5.67
C ARG A 297 -16.16 10.22 -6.13
N THR A 298 -16.97 11.28 -6.06
CA THR A 298 -16.48 12.63 -6.33
C THR A 298 -15.59 13.11 -5.19
N PRO A 299 -14.28 13.31 -5.41
CA PRO A 299 -13.40 13.84 -4.40
C PRO A 299 -13.71 15.31 -4.09
N GLN A 300 -13.34 15.74 -2.87
CA GLN A 300 -13.45 17.13 -2.43
C GLN A 300 -12.08 17.81 -2.56
N PRO A 301 -11.99 19.09 -2.96
CA PRO A 301 -10.73 19.83 -2.97
C PRO A 301 -10.10 19.91 -1.57
N VAL A 302 -8.78 19.74 -1.45
CA VAL A 302 -8.10 19.86 -0.14
C VAL A 302 -8.29 21.21 0.53
N ALA A 303 -8.52 22.27 -0.26
CA ALA A 303 -8.84 23.61 0.26
C ALA A 303 -10.17 23.66 1.05
N GLU A 304 -11.05 22.67 0.85
CA GLU A 304 -12.33 22.52 1.56
C GLU A 304 -12.21 21.60 2.79
N MET A 305 -11.02 21.06 3.09
CA MET A 305 -10.81 20.27 4.32
C MET A 305 -11.24 21.00 5.60
N PRO A 306 -11.08 22.32 5.78
CA PRO A 306 -11.62 23.04 6.94
C PRO A 306 -13.14 22.87 7.17
N ASP A 307 -13.91 22.54 6.13
CA ASP A 307 -15.35 22.30 6.22
C ASP A 307 -15.69 20.86 6.62
N TRP A 308 -14.71 19.95 6.68
CA TRP A 308 -14.89 18.59 7.18
C TRP A 308 -15.06 18.58 8.70
N LYS A 309 -16.30 18.31 9.13
CA LYS A 309 -16.73 18.33 10.53
C LYS A 309 -17.54 17.08 10.84
N THR A 310 -17.34 16.53 12.02
CA THR A 310 -18.19 15.46 12.56
C THR A 310 -18.94 15.97 13.80
N ASP A 311 -19.99 15.26 14.21
CA ASP A 311 -20.73 15.58 15.44
C ASP A 311 -19.81 15.53 16.68
N SER A 312 -18.83 14.64 16.66
CA SER A 312 -17.84 14.40 17.72
C SER A 312 -16.62 15.33 17.64
N MET A 313 -16.21 15.77 16.45
CA MET A 313 -15.03 16.62 16.23
C MET A 313 -15.32 17.72 15.20
N ARG A 314 -15.70 18.90 15.70
CA ARG A 314 -16.07 20.06 14.85
C ARG A 314 -14.89 20.76 14.18
N ASP A 315 -13.68 20.56 14.71
CA ASP A 315 -12.46 21.22 14.23
C ASP A 315 -11.50 20.22 13.55
N LEU A 316 -11.96 18.98 13.26
CA LEU A 316 -11.13 17.92 12.69
C LEU A 316 -10.46 18.37 11.39
N GLY A 317 -11.27 18.81 10.43
CA GLY A 317 -10.82 19.25 9.12
C GLY A 317 -9.82 20.40 9.17
N GLU A 318 -10.06 21.39 10.03
CA GLU A 318 -9.15 22.52 10.24
C GLU A 318 -7.81 22.06 10.82
N GLN A 319 -7.82 21.21 11.87
CA GLN A 319 -6.59 20.72 12.51
C GLN A 319 -5.73 19.91 11.53
N VAL A 320 -6.35 19.02 10.77
CA VAL A 320 -5.69 18.21 9.73
C VAL A 320 -5.12 19.11 8.64
N TYR A 321 -5.91 20.07 8.16
CA TYR A 321 -5.47 21.00 7.11
C TYR A 321 -4.26 21.84 7.55
N GLN A 322 -4.28 22.36 8.78
CA GLN A 322 -3.13 23.10 9.32
C GLN A 322 -1.88 22.21 9.43
N GLN A 323 -2.02 20.98 9.92
CA GLN A 323 -0.91 20.04 9.98
C GLN A 323 -0.35 19.73 8.58
N LEU A 324 -1.21 19.56 7.57
CA LEU A 324 -0.78 19.36 6.18
C LEU A 324 -0.05 20.59 5.61
N LEU A 325 -0.47 21.80 5.95
CA LEU A 325 0.24 23.03 5.55
C LEU A 325 1.63 23.14 6.20
N GLU A 326 1.76 22.74 7.47
CA GLU A 326 3.07 22.66 8.14
C GLU A 326 3.98 21.63 7.45
N ILE A 327 3.46 20.44 7.15
CA ILE A 327 4.18 19.38 6.43
C ILE A 327 4.59 19.87 5.04
N LYS A 328 3.70 20.53 4.30
CA LYS A 328 4.00 21.19 3.02
C LYS A 328 5.20 22.12 3.15
N GLY A 329 5.22 22.98 4.18
CA GLY A 329 6.32 23.91 4.42
C GLY A 329 7.65 23.19 4.64
N ILE A 330 7.67 22.18 5.51
CA ILE A 330 8.86 21.37 5.79
C ILE A 330 9.38 20.70 4.51
N LEU A 331 8.49 20.12 3.72
CA LEU A 331 8.85 19.39 2.50
C LEU A 331 9.37 20.31 1.39
N GLU A 332 8.71 21.43 1.10
CA GLU A 332 9.21 22.39 0.11
C GLU A 332 10.55 23.01 0.52
N ASP A 333 10.72 23.34 1.80
CA ASP A 333 11.98 23.89 2.30
C ASP A 333 13.12 22.88 2.25
N HIS A 334 12.82 21.60 2.49
CA HIS A 334 13.81 20.53 2.46
C HIS A 334 14.22 20.17 1.02
N TYR A 335 13.24 19.83 0.17
CA TYR A 335 13.51 19.35 -1.19
C TYR A 335 13.76 20.47 -2.19
N ARG A 336 13.46 21.73 -1.84
CA ARG A 336 13.61 22.91 -2.70
C ARG A 336 12.84 22.82 -4.02
N ASP A 337 11.74 22.07 -4.01
CA ASP A 337 10.88 21.86 -5.16
C ASP A 337 9.42 21.64 -4.71
N MET A 338 8.48 21.79 -5.64
CA MET A 338 7.08 21.40 -5.43
C MET A 338 6.99 19.89 -5.19
N GLN A 339 6.16 19.48 -4.24
CA GLN A 339 5.99 18.08 -3.85
C GLN A 339 4.59 17.57 -4.13
N ASP A 340 4.51 16.31 -4.56
CA ASP A 340 3.29 15.51 -4.64
C ASP A 340 3.25 14.57 -3.42
N ILE A 341 2.19 14.65 -2.63
CA ILE A 341 2.03 13.96 -1.35
C ILE A 341 0.73 13.13 -1.31
N GLU A 342 0.85 11.89 -0.87
CA GLU A 342 -0.28 11.04 -0.47
C GLU A 342 -0.42 11.08 1.05
N PHE A 343 -1.63 11.26 1.58
CA PHE A 343 -1.88 11.24 3.01
C PHE A 343 -3.12 10.42 3.40
N THR A 344 -3.17 10.02 4.67
CA THR A 344 -4.29 9.33 5.30
C THR A 344 -4.47 9.92 6.69
N VAL A 345 -5.72 10.21 7.03
CA VAL A 345 -6.18 10.77 8.30
C VAL A 345 -6.82 9.66 9.11
#